data_AF-A0A3D5E9S6-F1
#
_entry.id   AF-A0A3D5E9S6-F1
#
_cell.length_a   1.000
_cell.length_b   1.000
_cell.length_c   1.000
_cell.angle_alpha   90.00
_cell.angle_beta   90.00
_cell.angle_gamma   90.00
#
_symmetry.space_group_name_H-M   'P 1'
#
loop_
_entity.id
_entity.type
_entity.pdbx_description
1 polymer ?
#
loop_
_entity_poly.entity_id
_entity_poly.type
_entity_poly.pdbx_seq_one_letter_code
_entity_poly.pdbx_strand_id
1 'polypeptide(L)'
;MAITCPASAAGRAHAQRPAHGRPSSYNAGQSPAGRVTSQVGSLIDLMPTLLSLLALPIPDTVQGVDLADVLSSRTAMVHPHTFVEGLFPQIAIRDVGHMFGMEMNGDSEAERRPATVGAHHYFFDQTADPMQMHNLVGNGADHDRSEALRSELESWHRSTPRWDIRHQTHRTQRSAV
;
A
#
# COMPACT_ATOMS: atom_id res chain seq x y z
N MET A 1 -24.23 -33.74 -50.14
CA MET A 1 -23.68 -34.47 -48.97
C MET A 1 -23.83 -33.55 -47.77
N ALA A 2 -24.63 -34.00 -46.78
CA ALA A 2 -24.96 -33.43 -45.45
C ALA A 2 -25.49 -31.96 -45.39
N ILE A 3 -26.80 -31.68 -45.18
CA ILE A 3 -27.73 -31.92 -44.04
C ILE A 3 -27.64 -30.83 -42.95
N THR A 4 -28.80 -30.27 -42.65
CA THR A 4 -29.15 -29.16 -41.74
C THR A 4 -29.28 -29.57 -40.26
N CYS A 5 -29.47 -28.53 -39.41
CA CYS A 5 -30.05 -28.47 -38.04
C CYS A 5 -29.10 -28.48 -36.83
N PRO A 6 -29.52 -27.96 -35.64
CA PRO A 6 -30.27 -26.71 -35.36
C PRO A 6 -29.82 -26.00 -34.05
N ALA A 7 -30.59 -24.99 -33.65
CA ALA A 7 -30.48 -24.22 -32.39
C ALA A 7 -31.03 -24.95 -31.14
N SER A 8 -30.70 -24.35 -29.98
CA SER A 8 -31.41 -24.36 -28.67
C SER A 8 -30.87 -25.27 -27.55
N ALA A 9 -30.48 -24.66 -26.43
CA ALA A 9 -31.20 -24.79 -25.16
C ALA A 9 -30.60 -23.87 -24.07
N ALA A 10 -31.48 -23.12 -23.41
CA ALA A 10 -31.22 -22.41 -22.17
C ALA A 10 -30.95 -23.38 -21.01
N GLY A 11 -30.06 -23.01 -20.08
CA GLY A 11 -29.76 -23.84 -18.92
C GLY A 11 -28.94 -23.17 -17.83
N ARG A 12 -29.65 -22.49 -16.92
CA ARG A 12 -29.36 -22.33 -15.49
C ARG A 12 -28.08 -21.57 -15.07
N ALA A 13 -28.34 -20.45 -14.41
CA ALA A 13 -27.42 -19.75 -13.53
C ALA A 13 -26.85 -20.70 -12.46
N HIS A 14 -25.54 -20.93 -12.52
CA HIS A 14 -24.74 -21.33 -11.37
C HIS A 14 -23.83 -20.16 -11.02
N ALA A 15 -24.03 -19.61 -9.82
CA ALA A 15 -23.14 -18.63 -9.23
C ALA A 15 -21.70 -19.16 -9.25
N GLN A 16 -20.84 -18.53 -10.05
CA GLN A 16 -19.40 -18.76 -10.02
C GLN A 16 -18.88 -18.29 -8.65
N ARG A 17 -18.51 -19.24 -7.80
CA ARG A 17 -17.70 -18.97 -6.60
C ARG A 17 -16.37 -18.36 -7.05
N PRO A 18 -15.81 -17.37 -6.34
CA PRO A 18 -14.51 -16.81 -6.69
C PRO A 18 -13.45 -17.90 -6.60
N ALA A 19 -12.68 -18.07 -7.68
CA ALA A 19 -11.62 -19.06 -7.78
C ALA A 19 -10.48 -18.68 -6.82
N HIS A 20 -10.40 -19.38 -5.70
CA HIS A 20 -9.16 -19.47 -4.92
C HIS A 20 -8.06 -20.09 -5.78
N GLY A 21 -6.91 -19.39 -5.85
CA GLY A 21 -5.60 -19.96 -6.14
C GLY A 21 -5.40 -20.46 -7.57
N ARG A 22 -4.96 -19.57 -8.47
CA ARG A 22 -4.16 -20.04 -9.61
C ARG A 22 -2.73 -20.29 -9.11
N PRO A 23 -2.15 -21.48 -9.34
CA PRO A 23 -0.73 -21.68 -9.15
C PRO A 23 -0.01 -20.87 -10.23
N SER A 24 0.56 -19.72 -9.85
CA SER A 24 1.47 -18.98 -10.71
C SER A 24 2.71 -19.85 -10.88
N SER A 25 2.93 -20.37 -12.08
CA SER A 25 4.19 -21.00 -12.47
C SER A 25 5.27 -19.91 -12.49
N TYR A 26 5.84 -19.60 -11.32
CA TYR A 26 6.88 -18.60 -11.21
C TYR A 26 8.24 -19.25 -11.49
N ASN A 27 8.82 -18.92 -12.64
CA ASN A 27 10.23 -19.22 -12.93
C ASN A 27 11.08 -18.08 -12.33
N ALA A 28 11.74 -18.34 -11.20
CA ALA A 28 12.75 -17.46 -10.67
C ALA A 28 13.83 -17.21 -11.74
N GLY A 29 14.01 -15.94 -12.17
CA GLY A 29 15.08 -15.54 -13.11
C GLY A 29 14.70 -14.62 -14.27
N GLN A 30 13.45 -14.14 -14.40
CA GLN A 30 13.02 -13.30 -15.54
C GLN A 30 13.05 -11.78 -15.31
N SER A 31 13.56 -11.28 -14.19
CA SER A 31 13.68 -9.83 -14.00
C SER A 31 14.78 -9.27 -14.91
N PRO A 32 14.48 -8.34 -15.83
CA PRO A 32 15.52 -7.74 -16.68
C PRO A 32 16.50 -6.94 -15.82
N ALA A 33 17.77 -7.35 -15.84
CA ALA A 33 18.83 -6.66 -15.12
C ALA A 33 18.98 -5.21 -15.61
N GLY A 34 19.27 -4.29 -14.68
CA GLY A 34 19.55 -2.87 -15.01
C GLY A 34 18.33 -2.00 -15.29
N ARG A 35 17.10 -2.49 -15.11
CA ARG A 35 15.88 -1.69 -15.26
C ARG A 35 15.67 -0.77 -14.06
N VAL A 36 15.29 0.48 -14.36
CA VAL A 36 14.79 1.47 -13.39
C VAL A 36 13.29 1.61 -13.58
N THR A 37 12.54 1.73 -12.48
CA THR A 37 11.08 1.94 -12.47
C THR A 37 10.71 3.09 -11.56
N SER A 38 9.60 3.77 -11.85
CA SER A 38 9.01 4.81 -11.01
C SER A 38 8.03 4.27 -9.97
N GLN A 39 7.86 2.94 -9.84
CA GLN A 39 7.11 2.35 -8.73
C GLN A 39 7.72 2.82 -7.39
N VAL A 40 6.88 3.35 -6.51
CA VAL A 40 7.25 3.69 -5.14
C VAL A 40 7.14 2.43 -4.29
N GLY A 41 8.22 1.98 -3.66
CA GLY A 41 8.20 0.82 -2.76
C GLY A 41 8.44 1.20 -1.31
N SER A 42 7.91 0.38 -0.40
CA SER A 42 8.14 0.42 1.04
C SER A 42 8.87 -0.83 1.51
N LEU A 43 9.46 -0.76 2.71
CA LEU A 43 10.08 -1.93 3.33
C LEU A 43 9.08 -3.07 3.58
N ILE A 44 7.82 -2.72 3.89
CA ILE A 44 6.77 -3.72 4.17
C ILE A 44 6.34 -4.52 2.93
N ASP A 45 6.64 -4.01 1.73
CA ASP A 45 6.34 -4.68 0.46
C ASP A 45 7.30 -5.85 0.17
N LEU A 46 8.46 -5.87 0.87
CA LEU A 46 9.47 -6.90 0.69
C LEU A 46 8.91 -8.30 0.98
N MET A 47 8.21 -8.46 2.10
CA MET A 47 7.71 -9.76 2.53
C MET A 47 6.66 -10.36 1.57
N PRO A 48 5.56 -9.66 1.21
CA PRO A 48 4.60 -10.21 0.24
C PRO A 48 5.24 -10.48 -1.12
N THR A 49 6.18 -9.62 -1.55
CA THR A 49 6.94 -9.84 -2.78
C THR A 49 7.77 -11.13 -2.72
N LEU A 50 8.53 -11.35 -1.64
CA LEU A 50 9.32 -12.58 -1.47
C LEU A 50 8.44 -13.84 -1.42
N LEU A 51 7.30 -13.80 -0.73
CA LEU A 51 6.37 -14.93 -0.69
C LEU A 51 5.83 -15.24 -2.09
N SER A 52 5.43 -14.22 -2.85
CA SER A 52 4.97 -14.38 -4.24
C SER A 52 6.04 -14.99 -5.15
N LEU A 53 7.28 -14.49 -5.07
CA LEU A 53 8.42 -15.01 -5.82
C LEU A 53 8.74 -16.49 -5.50
N LEU A 54 8.45 -16.92 -4.27
CA LEU A 54 8.63 -18.30 -3.79
C LEU A 54 7.37 -19.17 -4.00
N ALA A 55 6.33 -18.63 -4.64
CA ALA A 55 5.03 -19.28 -4.81
C ALA A 55 4.39 -19.73 -3.48
N LEU A 56 4.58 -18.95 -2.42
CA LEU A 56 3.98 -19.13 -1.10
C LEU A 56 2.75 -18.24 -0.93
N PRO A 57 1.75 -18.65 -0.13
CA PRO A 57 0.58 -17.82 0.14
C PRO A 57 0.99 -16.59 0.96
N ILE A 58 0.45 -15.42 0.60
CA ILE A 58 0.58 -14.17 1.35
C ILE A 58 -0.55 -14.12 2.39
N PRO A 59 -0.26 -14.00 3.69
CA PRO A 59 -1.30 -13.86 4.71
C PRO A 59 -2.12 -12.58 4.54
N ASP A 60 -3.43 -12.64 4.79
CA ASP A 60 -4.33 -11.46 4.72
C ASP A 60 -3.99 -10.37 5.74
N THR A 61 -3.15 -10.67 6.74
CA THR A 61 -2.67 -9.72 7.75
C THR A 61 -1.51 -8.85 7.26
N VAL A 62 -0.96 -9.14 6.08
CA VAL A 62 0.15 -8.38 5.50
C VAL A 62 -0.37 -7.09 4.91
N GLN A 63 0.22 -5.97 5.32
CA GLN A 63 -0.18 -4.65 4.84
C GLN A 63 0.56 -4.21 3.57
N GLY A 64 1.74 -4.76 3.30
CA GLY A 64 2.52 -4.46 2.11
C GLY A 64 1.91 -5.04 0.83
N VAL A 65 2.39 -4.58 -0.31
CA VAL A 65 1.92 -4.97 -1.64
C VAL A 65 2.95 -5.85 -2.35
N ASP A 66 2.50 -6.86 -3.08
CA ASP A 66 3.37 -7.68 -3.93
C ASP A 66 3.85 -6.90 -5.16
N LEU A 67 5.17 -6.75 -5.29
CA LEU A 67 5.83 -6.05 -6.40
C LEU A 67 6.45 -7.02 -7.43
N ALA A 68 6.22 -8.33 -7.35
CA ALA A 68 6.82 -9.33 -8.25
C ALA A 68 6.52 -9.05 -9.74
N ASP A 69 5.32 -8.56 -10.04
CA ASP A 69 4.93 -8.17 -11.39
C ASP A 69 5.67 -6.92 -11.89
N VAL A 70 5.98 -5.98 -10.98
CA VAL A 70 6.83 -4.82 -11.30
C VAL A 70 8.24 -5.28 -11.63
N LEU A 71 8.81 -6.15 -10.80
CA LEU A 71 10.15 -6.71 -10.98
C LEU A 71 10.28 -7.51 -12.28
N SER A 72 9.22 -8.23 -12.66
CA SER A 72 9.16 -9.01 -13.90
C SER A 72 8.76 -8.21 -15.12
N SER A 73 8.52 -6.90 -15.00
CA SER A 73 8.02 -6.04 -16.09
C SER A 73 6.65 -6.45 -16.65
N ARG A 74 5.85 -7.18 -15.87
CA ARG A 74 4.46 -7.50 -16.22
C ARG A 74 3.52 -6.32 -15.94
N THR A 75 3.89 -5.45 -15.00
CA THR A 75 3.25 -4.15 -14.79
C THR A 75 4.30 -3.06 -14.57
N ALA A 76 3.91 -1.82 -14.85
CA ALA A 76 4.71 -0.63 -14.53
C ALA A 76 4.52 -0.18 -13.08
N MET A 77 3.30 -0.34 -12.54
CA MET A 77 2.90 0.18 -11.24
C MET A 77 1.77 -0.66 -10.63
N VAL A 78 1.82 -0.88 -9.32
CA VAL A 78 0.78 -1.58 -8.54
C VAL A 78 0.09 -0.61 -7.59
N HIS A 79 0.82 0.36 -7.04
CA HIS A 79 0.26 1.46 -6.25
C HIS A 79 1.08 2.75 -6.46
N PRO A 80 0.46 3.93 -6.40
CA PRO A 80 1.11 5.19 -6.77
C PRO A 80 1.92 5.84 -5.65
N HIS A 81 1.77 5.39 -4.41
CA HIS A 81 2.27 6.07 -3.21
C HIS A 81 2.64 5.07 -2.10
N THR A 82 3.43 5.52 -1.13
CA THR A 82 3.73 4.79 0.10
C THR A 82 3.51 5.68 1.32
N PHE A 83 3.28 5.05 2.45
CA PHE A 83 3.19 5.71 3.75
C PHE A 83 4.49 5.56 4.53
N VAL A 84 4.78 6.53 5.38
CA VAL A 84 5.94 6.55 6.29
C VAL A 84 5.45 6.91 7.67
N GLU A 85 5.82 6.10 8.67
CA GLU A 85 5.64 6.41 10.08
C GLU A 85 7.01 6.53 10.75
N GLY A 86 7.20 7.59 11.53
CA GLY A 86 8.41 7.83 12.31
C GLY A 86 8.21 7.64 13.82
N LEU A 87 9.31 7.77 14.57
CA LEU A 87 9.30 7.71 16.05
C LEU A 87 8.72 8.97 16.69
N PHE A 88 8.85 10.11 16.03
CA PHE A 88 8.20 11.37 16.39
C PHE A 88 6.79 11.37 15.81
N PRO A 89 5.82 12.12 16.36
CA PRO A 89 4.41 11.93 16.03
C PRO A 89 4.11 12.56 14.66
N GLN A 90 4.74 12.05 13.61
CA GLN A 90 4.64 12.50 12.24
C GLN A 90 4.40 11.27 11.38
N ILE A 91 3.45 11.43 10.48
CA ILE A 91 3.20 10.46 9.42
C ILE A 91 3.27 11.20 8.10
N ALA A 92 3.66 10.48 7.06
CA ALA A 92 3.77 11.04 5.73
C ALA A 92 3.28 10.07 4.66
N ILE A 93 2.91 10.64 3.53
CA ILE A 93 2.64 9.94 2.29
C ILE A 93 3.58 10.48 1.22
N ARG A 94 4.12 9.58 0.40
CA ARG A 94 5.03 9.93 -0.68
C ARG A 94 4.60 9.24 -1.96
N ASP A 95 4.50 10.01 -3.03
CA ASP A 95 4.46 9.50 -4.40
C ASP A 95 5.82 9.76 -5.10
N VAL A 96 5.89 9.54 -6.41
CA VAL A 96 7.12 9.73 -7.20
C VAL A 96 7.62 11.17 -7.16
N GLY A 97 6.72 12.13 -7.26
CA GLY A 97 7.03 13.55 -7.40
C GLY A 97 6.83 14.38 -6.13
N HIS A 98 6.09 13.89 -5.14
CA HIS A 98 5.72 14.68 -3.96
C HIS A 98 5.76 13.89 -2.66
N MET A 99 5.96 14.62 -1.57
CA MET A 99 5.77 14.12 -0.22
C MET A 99 4.91 15.10 0.57
N PHE A 100 3.90 14.58 1.25
CA PHE A 100 3.10 15.30 2.23
C PHE A 100 3.32 14.66 3.60
N GLY A 101 3.61 15.47 4.61
CA GLY A 101 3.77 15.05 5.99
C GLY A 101 2.92 15.89 6.93
N MET A 102 2.42 15.28 8.00
CA MET A 102 1.69 15.99 9.04
C MET A 102 2.06 15.49 10.43
N GLU A 103 1.99 16.40 11.39
CA GLU A 103 2.06 16.09 12.80
C GLU A 103 0.77 15.48 13.34
N MET A 104 0.95 14.64 14.35
CA MET A 104 -0.07 13.91 15.05
C MET A 104 -0.09 14.39 16.51
N ASN A 105 -1.27 14.69 17.02
CA ASN A 105 -1.51 14.96 18.44
C ASN A 105 -1.78 13.66 19.19
N GLY A 106 -1.28 13.52 20.42
CA GLY A 106 -1.61 12.42 21.33
C GLY A 106 -0.36 11.72 21.87
N ASP A 107 -0.34 11.52 23.19
CA ASP A 107 0.80 10.95 23.92
C ASP A 107 0.87 9.42 23.80
N SER A 108 -0.23 8.79 23.40
CA SER A 108 -0.31 7.34 23.15
C SER A 108 -0.71 7.03 21.72
N GLU A 109 -0.29 5.87 21.21
CA GLU A 109 -0.60 5.43 19.84
C GLU A 109 -2.10 5.34 19.55
N ALA A 110 -2.92 5.08 20.57
CA ALA A 110 -4.38 4.99 20.47
C ALA A 110 -5.06 6.37 20.39
N GLU A 111 -4.38 7.41 20.84
CA GLU A 111 -4.88 8.79 20.88
C GLU A 111 -4.33 9.64 19.73
N ARG A 112 -3.39 9.10 18.91
CA ARG A 112 -2.82 9.81 17.76
C ARG A 112 -3.91 10.24 16.77
N ARG A 113 -4.12 11.54 16.66
CA ARG A 113 -5.02 12.20 15.70
C ARG A 113 -4.24 13.21 14.87
N PRO A 114 -4.61 13.48 13.60
CA PRO A 114 -4.02 14.58 12.86
C PRO A 114 -4.14 15.86 13.69
N ALA A 115 -3.03 16.56 13.87
CA ALA A 115 -3.04 17.80 14.62
C ALA A 115 -3.80 18.87 13.81
N THR A 116 -4.82 19.49 14.41
CA THR A 116 -5.71 20.43 13.68
C THR A 116 -5.36 21.90 13.94
N VAL A 117 -4.75 22.21 15.08
CA VAL A 117 -4.42 23.59 15.49
C VAL A 117 -2.93 23.67 15.76
N GLY A 118 -2.23 24.56 15.05
CA GLY A 118 -0.78 24.76 15.19
C GLY A 118 0.09 23.64 14.63
N ALA A 119 -0.50 22.66 13.93
CA ALA A 119 0.21 21.53 13.36
C ALA A 119 1.17 21.95 12.26
N HIS A 120 2.40 21.42 12.30
CA HIS A 120 3.32 21.56 11.19
C HIS A 120 2.95 20.56 10.10
N HIS A 121 2.48 21.08 8.97
CA HIS A 121 2.37 20.33 7.72
C HIS A 121 3.58 20.62 6.84
N TYR A 122 3.98 19.62 6.08
CA TYR A 122 5.07 19.71 5.13
C TYR A 122 4.61 19.18 3.79
N PHE A 123 4.91 19.92 2.73
CA PHE A 123 4.63 19.50 1.36
C PHE A 123 5.83 19.88 0.49
N PHE A 124 6.41 18.89 -0.18
CA PHE A 124 7.62 19.07 -0.98
C PHE A 124 7.46 18.45 -2.36
N ASP A 125 7.91 19.16 -3.40
CA ASP A 125 8.14 18.60 -4.73
C ASP A 125 9.51 17.91 -4.74
N GLN A 126 9.53 16.58 -4.81
CA GLN A 126 10.73 15.75 -4.83
C GLN A 126 11.52 15.85 -6.15
N THR A 127 10.88 16.37 -7.21
CA THR A 127 11.49 16.56 -8.53
C THR A 127 12.24 17.89 -8.58
N ALA A 128 11.58 18.97 -8.17
CA ALA A 128 12.16 20.31 -8.15
C ALA A 128 13.03 20.58 -6.92
N ASP A 129 12.71 19.94 -5.78
CA ASP A 129 13.40 20.08 -4.50
C ASP A 129 13.71 18.71 -3.85
N PRO A 130 14.65 17.93 -4.42
CA PRO A 130 14.99 16.59 -3.90
C PRO A 130 15.50 16.59 -2.46
N MET A 131 16.04 17.72 -1.99
CA MET A 131 16.56 17.90 -0.64
C MET A 131 15.52 18.43 0.35
N GLN A 132 14.28 18.68 -0.09
CA GLN A 132 13.15 19.07 0.76
C GLN A 132 13.44 20.34 1.59
N MET A 133 14.09 21.32 0.96
CA MET A 133 14.49 22.57 1.59
C MET A 133 13.38 23.64 1.57
N HIS A 134 12.36 23.47 0.72
CA HIS A 134 11.31 24.45 0.47
C HIS A 134 9.92 23.85 0.73
N ASN A 135 9.37 24.13 1.92
CA ASN A 135 8.01 23.71 2.24
C ASN A 135 6.99 24.52 1.42
N LEU A 136 6.18 23.82 0.62
CA LEU A 136 5.20 24.38 -0.31
C LEU A 136 3.77 24.41 0.26
N VAL A 137 3.57 24.09 1.54
CA VAL A 137 2.24 24.17 2.18
C VAL A 137 1.65 25.58 2.04
N GLY A 138 0.39 25.64 1.61
CA GLY A 138 -0.33 26.91 1.40
C GLY A 138 0.06 27.66 0.13
N ASN A 139 0.99 27.14 -0.69
CA ASN A 139 1.24 27.67 -2.02
C ASN A 139 0.13 27.23 -2.99
N GLY A 140 -0.51 28.20 -3.67
CA GLY A 140 -1.70 27.95 -4.48
C GLY A 140 -1.48 27.11 -5.73
N ALA A 141 -0.25 27.01 -6.25
CA ALA A 141 0.04 26.27 -7.48
C ALA A 141 -0.12 24.74 -7.32
N ASP A 142 0.20 24.22 -6.14
CA ASP A 142 0.20 22.77 -5.85
C ASP A 142 -0.82 22.38 -4.77
N HIS A 143 -1.73 23.30 -4.45
CA HIS A 143 -2.73 23.12 -3.40
C HIS A 143 -3.55 21.84 -3.60
N ASP A 144 -4.02 21.58 -4.82
CA ASP A 144 -4.84 20.40 -5.12
C ASP A 144 -4.07 19.09 -4.89
N ARG A 145 -2.77 19.05 -5.21
CA ARG A 145 -1.96 17.85 -4.97
C ARG A 145 -1.70 17.64 -3.49
N SER A 146 -1.36 18.71 -2.77
CA SER A 146 -1.18 18.70 -1.32
C SER A 146 -2.44 18.18 -0.61
N GLU A 147 -3.62 18.69 -0.98
CA GLU A 147 -4.89 18.29 -0.39
C GLU A 147 -5.28 16.83 -0.73
N ALA A 148 -5.01 16.38 -1.95
CA ALA A 148 -5.23 14.99 -2.34
C ALA A 148 -4.38 14.03 -1.49
N LEU A 149 -3.10 14.33 -1.31
CA LEU A 149 -2.21 13.52 -0.49
C LEU A 149 -2.59 13.58 0.99
N ARG A 150 -2.96 14.75 1.51
CA ARG A 150 -3.48 14.91 2.87
C ARG A 150 -4.70 14.01 3.11
N SER A 151 -5.69 14.08 2.24
CA SER A 151 -6.91 13.26 2.33
C SER A 151 -6.60 11.76 2.32
N GLU A 152 -5.65 11.34 1.49
CA GLU A 152 -5.24 9.94 1.41
C GLU A 152 -4.51 9.48 2.68
N LEU A 153 -3.60 10.30 3.21
CA LEU A 153 -2.88 10.02 4.45
C LEU A 153 -3.82 9.95 5.66
N GLU A 154 -4.80 10.84 5.74
CA GLU A 154 -5.85 10.81 6.78
C GLU A 154 -6.75 9.58 6.66
N SER A 155 -7.10 9.19 5.43
CA SER A 155 -7.87 7.97 5.16
C SER A 155 -7.11 6.74 5.66
N TRP A 156 -5.86 6.60 5.22
CA TRP A 156 -4.97 5.52 5.63
C TRP A 156 -4.78 5.47 7.15
N HIS A 157 -4.51 6.60 7.80
CA HIS A 157 -4.33 6.65 9.26
C HIS A 157 -5.56 6.14 10.03
N ARG A 158 -6.78 6.42 9.53
CA ARG A 158 -8.01 5.94 10.15
C ARG A 158 -8.26 4.45 9.93
N SER A 159 -7.87 3.90 8.78
CA SER A 159 -8.16 2.51 8.41
C SER A 159 -7.08 1.52 8.83
N THR A 160 -5.85 1.99 9.05
CA THR A 160 -4.70 1.12 9.30
C THR A 160 -4.72 0.57 10.72
N PRO A 161 -4.80 -0.78 10.88
CA PRO A 161 -4.72 -1.39 12.20
C PRO A 161 -3.39 -1.06 12.87
N ARG A 162 -3.47 -0.55 14.10
CA ARG A 162 -2.30 -0.26 14.93
C ARG A 162 -2.01 -1.42 15.86
N TRP A 163 -0.73 -1.68 16.10
CA TRP A 163 -0.32 -2.70 17.05
C TRP A 163 -0.53 -2.21 18.48
N ASP A 164 -1.69 -2.52 19.07
CA ASP A 164 -1.91 -2.18 20.47
C ASP A 164 -1.14 -3.11 21.41
N ILE A 165 -0.03 -2.59 21.92
CA ILE A 165 0.84 -3.23 22.91
C ILE A 165 0.10 -3.65 24.19
N ARG A 166 -1.07 -3.06 24.49
CA ARG A 166 -1.89 -3.42 25.66
C ARG A 166 -2.63 -4.76 25.53
N HIS A 167 -2.73 -5.33 24.32
CA HIS A 167 -3.45 -6.59 24.12
C HIS A 167 -2.59 -7.85 24.24
N GLN A 168 -1.26 -7.75 24.43
CA GLN A 168 -0.39 -8.93 24.57
C GLN A 168 -0.22 -9.44 26.00
N THR A 169 -0.43 -8.61 27.01
CA THR A 169 -0.19 -8.99 28.42
C THR A 169 -1.12 -10.07 28.96
N HIS A 170 -2.19 -10.45 28.25
CA HIS A 170 -3.13 -11.48 28.68
C HIS A 170 -3.00 -12.84 28.00
N ARG A 171 -2.13 -13.01 26.98
CA ARG A 171 -2.04 -14.29 26.24
C ARG A 171 -0.98 -15.28 26.77
N THR A 172 -0.07 -14.84 27.63
CA THR A 172 1.04 -15.69 28.11
C THR A 172 0.75 -16.43 29.43
N GLN A 173 -0.43 -16.28 30.04
CA GLN A 173 -0.76 -16.92 31.33
C GLN A 173 -1.81 -18.05 31.30
N ARG A 174 -2.18 -18.58 30.12
CA ARG A 174 -3.21 -19.67 30.04
C ARG A 174 -2.78 -20.97 29.34
N SER A 175 -1.49 -21.26 29.32
CA SER A 175 -0.98 -22.62 29.02
C SER A 175 0.03 -23.06 30.08
N ALA A 176 -0.44 -23.13 31.32
CA ALA A 176 0.25 -23.82 32.41
C ALA A 176 -0.76 -24.22 33.49
N VAL A 177 -1.72 -25.09 33.13
CA VAL A 177 -2.40 -26.03 34.03
C VAL A 177 -2.74 -27.27 33.23
#